data_AF-A0A7R9CPP0-F1
#
_entry.id   AF-A0A7R9CPP0-F1
#
_cell.length_a   1.000
_cell.length_b   1.000
_cell.length_c   1.000
_cell.angle_alpha   90.00
_cell.angle_beta   90.00
_cell.angle_gamma   90.00
#
_symmetry.space_group_name_H-M   'P 1'
#
loop_
_entity.id
_entity.type
_entity.pdbx_description
1 polymer ?
#
loop_
_entity_poly.entity_id
_entity_poly.type
_entity_poly.pdbx_seq_one_letter_code
_entity_poly.pdbx_strand_id
1 'polypeptide(L)'
;MNEIVFFTVRGSTGVSINLGPPSYDLVSAFTREDSKACKTMVFDPQGKYFAWVNGVTVKIASVSTWKVITEITKPKISNLEFSPKGTYLMTWEPYLGEIS
;
A
#
# COMPACT_ATOMS: atom_id res chain seq x y z
N MET A 1 18.52 -19.45 -6.72
CA MET A 1 17.39 -19.27 -5.80
C MET A 1 16.21 -18.85 -6.64
N ASN A 2 15.06 -19.52 -6.55
CA ASN A 2 13.87 -19.08 -7.27
C ASN A 2 13.41 -17.75 -6.68
N GLU A 3 13.28 -16.73 -7.53
CA GLU A 3 12.68 -15.47 -7.12
C GLU A 3 11.20 -15.69 -6.83
N ILE A 4 10.75 -15.32 -5.63
CA ILE A 4 9.33 -15.31 -5.30
C ILE A 4 8.76 -14.01 -5.86
N VAL A 5 7.84 -14.15 -6.81
CA VAL A 5 7.09 -13.02 -7.35
C VAL A 5 5.89 -12.76 -6.45
N PHE A 6 5.58 -11.49 -6.21
CA PHE A 6 4.38 -11.05 -5.51
C PHE A 6 3.62 -10.06 -6.37
N PHE A 7 2.30 -10.01 -6.24
CA PHE A 7 1.50 -8.92 -6.76
C PHE A 7 0.45 -8.50 -5.74
N THR A 8 0.06 -7.22 -5.81
CA THR A 8 -0.96 -6.63 -4.94
C THR A 8 -2.27 -6.53 -5.68
N VAL A 9 -3.36 -6.87 -5.00
CA VAL A 9 -4.71 -6.70 -5.53
C VAL A 9 -5.43 -5.64 -4.73
N ARG A 10 -6.04 -4.68 -5.43
CA ARG A 10 -7.02 -3.75 -4.89
C ARG A 10 -8.40 -4.11 -5.40
N GLY A 11 -9.37 -4.24 -4.51
CA GLY A 11 -10.77 -4.46 -4.89
C GLY A 11 -11.75 -3.74 -3.99
N SER A 12 -13.03 -3.97 -4.23
CA SER A 12 -14.14 -3.51 -3.37
C SER A 12 -14.12 -4.13 -1.98
N THR A 13 -13.31 -5.18 -1.78
CA THR A 13 -13.09 -5.90 -0.53
C THR A 13 -11.71 -5.62 0.07
N GLY A 14 -11.08 -4.51 -0.34
CA GLY A 14 -9.86 -4.00 0.25
C GLY A 14 -8.57 -4.38 -0.50
N VAL A 15 -7.49 -4.63 0.23
CA VAL A 15 -6.15 -4.88 -0.32
C VAL A 15 -5.61 -6.24 0.14
N SER A 16 -5.06 -7.01 -0.79
CA SER A 16 -4.37 -8.27 -0.52
C SER A 16 -3.05 -8.38 -1.27
N ILE A 17 -2.18 -9.26 -0.77
CA ILE A 17 -0.92 -9.66 -1.40
C ILE A 17 -1.03 -11.13 -1.79
N ASN A 18 -0.65 -11.44 -3.02
CA ASN A 18 -0.72 -12.77 -3.58
C ASN A 18 0.66 -13.20 -4.08
N LEU A 19 0.95 -14.50 -3.98
CA LEU A 19 2.08 -15.13 -4.66
C LEU A 19 1.87 -15.05 -6.17
N GLY A 20 2.95 -14.93 -6.92
CA GLY A 20 2.92 -15.05 -8.37
C GLY A 20 2.62 -16.48 -8.85
N PRO A 21 2.64 -16.69 -10.17
CA PRO A 21 2.49 -18.02 -10.74
C PRO A 21 3.49 -19.03 -10.12
N PRO A 22 3.10 -20.30 -9.94
CA PRO A 22 1.83 -20.89 -10.36
C PRO A 22 0.72 -20.89 -9.29
N SER A 23 1.00 -20.53 -8.03
CA SER A 23 0.05 -20.82 -6.94
C SER A 23 -1.03 -19.75 -6.75
N TYR A 24 -0.69 -18.47 -6.90
CA TYR A 24 -1.62 -17.35 -6.69
C TYR A 24 -2.20 -17.23 -5.27
N ASP A 25 -1.68 -17.99 -4.33
CA ASP A 25 -2.15 -18.02 -2.94
C ASP A 25 -1.98 -16.67 -2.25
N LEU A 26 -2.81 -16.43 -1.23
CA LEU A 26 -2.66 -15.27 -0.35
C LEU A 26 -1.39 -15.40 0.50
N VAL A 27 -0.65 -14.30 0.63
CA VAL A 27 0.50 -14.24 1.53
C VAL A 27 0.00 -14.10 2.97
N SER A 28 0.11 -15.18 3.75
CA SER A 28 -0.38 -15.24 5.14
C SER A 28 0.31 -14.28 6.10
N ALA A 29 1.53 -13.84 5.78
CA ALA A 29 2.26 -12.86 6.57
C ALA A 29 1.66 -11.44 6.49
N PHE A 30 0.86 -11.16 5.46
CA PHE A 30 0.16 -9.89 5.32
C PHE A 30 -1.22 -9.96 5.96
N THR A 31 -1.47 -9.11 6.96
CA THR A 31 -2.83 -8.90 7.45
C THR A 31 -3.61 -8.11 6.39
N ARG A 32 -4.61 -8.75 5.79
CA ARG A 32 -5.48 -8.14 4.79
C ARG A 32 -6.06 -6.81 5.31
N GLU A 33 -6.09 -5.81 4.44
CA GLU A 33 -6.81 -4.56 4.69
C GLU A 33 -8.23 -4.72 4.14
N ASP A 34 -9.25 -4.71 5.00
CA ASP A 34 -10.66 -4.90 4.59
C ASP A 34 -11.37 -3.59 4.26
N SER A 35 -10.70 -2.44 4.41
CA SER A 35 -11.29 -1.15 4.06
C SER A 35 -11.65 -1.05 2.58
N LYS A 36 -12.91 -0.75 2.30
CA LYS A 36 -13.42 -0.44 0.96
C LYS A 36 -12.97 0.94 0.46
N ALA A 37 -12.33 1.74 1.30
CA ALA A 37 -11.92 3.11 1.01
C ALA A 37 -10.48 3.23 0.52
N CYS A 38 -9.79 2.12 0.23
CA CYS A 38 -8.50 2.19 -0.44
C CYS A 38 -8.66 2.87 -1.80
N LYS A 39 -7.92 3.96 -2.03
CA LYS A 39 -7.96 4.76 -3.28
C LYS A 39 -6.71 4.61 -4.14
N THR A 40 -5.57 4.32 -3.54
CA THR A 40 -4.28 4.19 -4.21
C THR A 40 -3.33 3.30 -3.40
N MET A 41 -2.36 2.73 -4.09
CA MET A 41 -1.29 1.90 -3.52
C MET A 41 -0.06 1.94 -4.44
N VAL A 42 1.13 1.76 -3.86
CA VAL A 42 2.39 1.88 -4.60
C VAL A 42 3.51 1.09 -3.90
N PHE A 43 4.37 0.45 -4.70
CA PHE A 43 5.65 -0.07 -4.24
C PHE A 43 6.72 1.00 -4.34
N ASP A 44 7.71 1.00 -3.45
CA ASP A 44 8.90 1.82 -3.69
C ASP A 44 9.71 1.27 -4.89
N PRO A 45 10.57 2.08 -5.51
CA PRO A 45 11.32 1.68 -6.71
C PRO A 45 12.22 0.46 -6.52
N GLN A 46 12.62 0.15 -5.28
CA GLN A 46 13.48 -0.99 -4.95
C GLN A 46 12.70 -2.21 -4.44
N GLY A 47 11.37 -2.14 -4.36
CA GLY A 47 10.52 -3.25 -3.89
C GLY A 47 10.72 -3.63 -2.41
N LYS A 48 11.24 -2.72 -1.60
CA LYS A 48 11.44 -2.88 -0.15
C LYS A 48 10.18 -2.55 0.65
N TYR A 49 9.38 -1.61 0.16
CA TYR A 49 8.20 -1.08 0.84
C TYR A 49 6.97 -1.14 -0.07
N PHE A 50 5.84 -1.42 0.55
CA PHE A 50 4.53 -1.33 -0.06
C PHE A 50 3.67 -0.36 0.75
N ALA A 51 3.13 0.67 0.10
CA ALA A 51 2.27 1.66 0.73
C ALA A 51 0.85 1.61 0.14
N TRP A 52 -0.15 1.77 1.00
CA TRP A 52 -1.55 1.90 0.60
C TRP A 52 -2.28 2.85 1.54
N VAL A 53 -3.46 3.29 1.12
CA VAL A 53 -4.36 4.08 1.96
C VAL A 53 -5.61 3.29 2.29
N ASN A 54 -6.23 3.54 3.44
CA ASN A 54 -7.50 2.92 3.82
C ASN A 54 -8.65 3.93 4.03
N GLY A 55 -8.45 5.18 3.59
CA GLY A 55 -9.38 6.30 3.76
C GLY A 55 -9.12 7.15 5.00
N VAL A 56 -8.42 6.60 6.00
CA VAL A 56 -8.09 7.29 7.27
C VAL A 56 -6.57 7.43 7.43
N THR A 57 -5.84 6.37 7.12
CA THR A 57 -4.38 6.30 7.27
C THR A 57 -3.71 5.92 5.96
N VAL A 58 -2.47 6.38 5.82
CA VAL A 58 -1.48 5.79 4.91
C VAL A 58 -0.73 4.74 5.72
N LYS A 59 -0.67 3.50 5.22
CA LYS A 59 0.09 2.40 5.83
C LYS A 59 1.26 2.04 4.93
N ILE A 60 2.37 1.69 5.54
CA ILE A 60 3.58 1.24 4.85
C ILE A 60 4.00 -0.10 5.45
N ALA A 61 4.12 -1.13 4.63
CA ALA A 61 4.61 -2.44 5.03
C ALA A 61 5.98 -2.73 4.42
N SER A 62 6.80 -3.49 5.16
CA SER A 62 8.04 -4.07 4.64
C SER A 62 7.71 -5.27 3.75
N VAL A 63 8.18 -5.29 2.51
CA VAL A 63 7.91 -6.40 1.57
C VAL A 63 8.57 -7.71 2.03
N SER A 64 9.68 -7.63 2.77
CA SER A 64 10.38 -8.83 3.29
C SER A 64 9.62 -9.57 4.38
N THR A 65 8.74 -8.89 5.11
CA THR A 65 8.01 -9.47 6.27
C THR A 65 6.49 -9.33 6.15
N TRP A 66 6.02 -8.51 5.21
CA TRP A 66 4.64 -8.07 5.03
C TRP A 66 3.99 -7.45 6.27
N LYS A 67 4.80 -6.99 7.23
CA LYS A 67 4.34 -6.27 8.42
C LYS A 67 4.30 -4.77 8.17
N VAL A 68 3.26 -4.12 8.68
CA VAL A 68 3.18 -2.65 8.74
C VAL A 68 4.30 -2.13 9.65
N ILE A 69 5.14 -1.26 9.10
CA ILE A 69 6.26 -0.62 9.80
C ILE A 69 5.98 0.85 10.12
N THR A 70 4.99 1.46 9.47
CA THR A 70 4.64 2.87 9.67
C THR A 70 3.18 3.11 9.30
N GLU A 71 2.51 3.93 10.10
CA GLU A 71 1.18 4.47 9.80
C GLU A 71 1.19 5.99 9.94
N ILE A 72 0.57 6.68 8.99
CA ILE A 72 0.43 8.14 8.99
C ILE A 72 -1.06 8.45 8.95
N THR A 73 -1.57 9.07 10.02
CA THR A 73 -2.98 9.48 10.12
C THR A 73 -3.23 10.70 9.26
N LYS A 74 -3.62 10.46 8.01
CA LYS A 74 -3.93 11.49 7.03
C LYS A 74 -5.09 11.01 6.14
N PRO A 75 -6.31 11.52 6.34
CA PRO A 75 -7.46 11.12 5.53
C PRO A 75 -7.42 11.75 4.14
N LYS A 76 -8.33 11.34 3.26
CA LYS A 76 -8.57 11.98 1.93
C LYS A 76 -7.37 11.97 0.97
N ILE A 77 -6.36 11.14 1.22
CA ILE A 77 -5.27 10.92 0.27
C ILE A 77 -5.80 10.34 -1.04
N SER A 78 -5.46 11.00 -2.15
CA SER A 78 -5.82 10.61 -3.51
C SER A 78 -4.69 9.91 -4.25
N ASN A 79 -3.43 10.26 -3.97
CA ASN A 79 -2.26 9.69 -4.63
C ASN A 79 -1.09 9.46 -3.67
N LEU A 80 -0.22 8.52 -4.03
CA LEU A 80 1.02 8.16 -3.34
C LEU A 80 2.14 7.99 -4.36
N GLU A 81 3.35 8.43 -4.02
CA GLU A 81 4.53 8.21 -4.85
C GLU A 81 5.78 8.16 -3.97
N PHE A 82 6.65 7.17 -4.20
CA PHE A 82 7.94 7.12 -3.55
C PHE A 82 8.98 7.93 -4.35
N SER A 83 9.91 8.57 -3.64
CA SER A 83 11.09 9.13 -4.30
C SER A 83 11.91 8.03 -4.98
N PRO A 84 12.75 8.35 -6.00
CA PRO A 84 13.53 7.35 -6.73
C PRO A 84 14.43 6.46 -5.84
N LYS A 85 14.84 6.96 -4.66
CA LYS A 85 15.64 6.18 -3.69
C LYS A 85 14.80 5.46 -2.63
N GLY A 86 13.48 5.61 -2.63
CA GLY A 86 12.57 5.01 -1.66
C GLY A 86 12.64 5.60 -0.24
N THR A 87 13.33 6.73 -0.05
CA THR A 87 13.54 7.32 1.29
C THR A 87 12.47 8.34 1.69
N TYR A 88 11.62 8.75 0.76
CA TYR A 88 10.52 9.68 1.01
C TYR A 88 9.25 9.17 0.33
N LEU A 89 8.11 9.37 0.98
CA LEU A 89 6.77 9.10 0.44
C LEU A 89 6.03 10.41 0.29
N MET A 90 5.59 10.72 -0.93
CA MET A 90 4.77 11.87 -1.27
C MET A 90 3.30 11.47 -1.23
N THR A 91 2.47 12.37 -0.71
CA THR A 91 1.01 12.17 -0.60
C THR A 91 0.29 13.39 -1.16
N TRP A 92 -0.76 13.18 -1.93
CA TRP A 92 -1.63 14.26 -2.40
C TRP A 92 -3.03 14.11 -1.81
N GLU A 93 -3.64 15.23 -1.46
CA GLU A 93 -5.03 15.30 -1.03
C GLU A 93 -5.74 16.44 -1.76
N PRO A 94 -7.05 16.32 -2.04
CA PRO A 94 -7.81 17.43 -2.57
C PRO A 94 -7.79 18.59 -1.57
N TYR A 95 -7.47 19.80 -2.05
CA TYR A 95 -7.72 21.00 -1.28
C TYR A 95 -9.23 21.22 -1.22
N LEU A 96 -9.79 21.08 -0.02
CA LEU A 96 -11.17 21.45 0.26
C LEU A 96 -11.06 22.80 0.94
N GLY A 97 -11.28 23.88 0.18
CA GLY A 97 -11.26 25.23 0.74
C GLY A 97 -12.18 25.33 1.96
N GLU A 98 -11.84 26.23 2.88
CA GLU A 98 -12.72 26.51 4.02
C GLU A 98 -14.03 27.10 3.47
N ILE A 99 -15.14 26.44 3.77
CA ILE A 99 -16.47 27.01 3.58
C ILE A 99 -16.67 27.91 4.79
N SER A 100 -16.38 29.21 4.62
CA SER A 100 -16.67 30.25 5.62
C SER A 100 -18.17 30.44 5.80
#